data_AF-A0A924LXF2-F1
#
_entry.id   AF-A0A924LXF2-F1
#
_cell.length_a   1.000
_cell.length_b   1.000
_cell.length_c   1.000
_cell.angle_alpha   90.00
_cell.angle_beta   90.00
_cell.angle_gamma   90.00
#
_symmetry.space_group_name_H-M   'P 1'
#
loop_
_entity.id
_entity.type
_entity.pdbx_description
1 polymer ?
#
loop_
_entity_poly.entity_id
_entity_poly.type
_entity_poly.pdbx_seq_one_letter_code
_entity_poly.pdbx_strand_id
1 'polypeptide(L)'
;MARVANDLHEFVDMLRAAGELHEVMAEVSSDLEITEITDRTTKQGGPALLFSNVRGASMPVLTNQFGSDRRLEMAFGVAKIDDIAGRIEGL
;
A
#
# COMPACT_ATOMS: atom_id res chain seq x y z
N MET A 1 14.60 15.93 1.05
CA MET A 1 13.45 15.03 1.27
C MET A 1 13.09 14.39 -0.05
N ALA A 2 12.67 13.13 -0.03
CA ALA A 2 12.18 12.46 -1.23
C ALA A 2 10.79 13.00 -1.60
N ARG A 3 10.35 12.77 -2.85
CA ARG A 3 9.01 13.14 -3.31
C ARG A 3 7.95 12.45 -2.45
N VAL A 4 6.94 13.21 -2.04
CA VAL A 4 5.73 12.72 -1.34
C VAL A 4 4.57 12.80 -2.33
N ALA A 5 3.70 11.78 -2.34
CA ALA A 5 2.51 11.78 -3.17
C ALA A 5 1.51 12.86 -2.70
N ASN A 6 0.87 13.55 -3.64
CA ASN A 6 -0.16 14.54 -3.32
C ASN A 6 -1.51 13.89 -3.00
N ASP A 7 -1.76 12.69 -3.53
CA ASP A 7 -2.97 11.91 -3.29
C ASP A 7 -2.70 10.40 -3.36
N LEU A 8 -3.76 9.61 -3.15
CA LEU A 8 -3.67 8.15 -3.17
C LEU A 8 -3.35 7.58 -4.57
N HIS A 9 -3.83 8.20 -5.64
CA HIS A 9 -3.57 7.73 -7.00
C HIS A 9 -2.09 7.87 -7.34
N GLU A 10 -1.50 9.03 -7.03
CA GLU A 10 -0.06 9.24 -7.18
C GLU A 10 0.75 8.27 -6.31
N PHE A 11 0.28 7.96 -5.09
CA PHE A 11 0.97 6.99 -4.25
C PHE A 11 0.91 5.56 -4.83
N VAL A 12 -0.22 5.15 -5.40
CA VAL A 12 -0.34 3.86 -6.12
C VAL A 12 0.63 3.81 -7.30
N ASP A 13 0.77 4.89 -8.06
CA ASP A 13 1.72 4.96 -9.17
C ASP A 13 3.17 4.88 -8.68
N MET A 14 3.49 5.52 -7.55
CA MET A 14 4.80 5.39 -6.90
C MET A 14 5.09 3.94 -6.48
N LEU A 15 4.11 3.26 -5.85
CA LEU A 15 4.24 1.84 -5.47
C LEU A 15 4.48 0.96 -6.70
N ARG A 16 3.71 1.18 -7.78
CA ARG A 16 3.85 0.45 -9.04
C ARG A 16 5.25 0.65 -9.65
N ALA A 17 5.71 1.89 -9.73
CA ALA A 17 7.04 2.22 -10.28
C ALA A 17 8.18 1.63 -9.43
N ALA A 18 7.99 1.51 -8.12
CA ALA A 18 8.99 0.96 -7.20
C ALA A 18 8.99 -0.58 -7.13
N GLY A 19 8.06 -1.27 -7.80
CA GLY A 19 7.86 -2.71 -7.68
C GLY A 19 7.22 -3.16 -6.35
N GLU A 20 6.60 -2.23 -5.64
CA GLU A 20 5.96 -2.43 -4.32
C GLU A 20 4.44 -2.66 -4.42
N LEU A 21 3.92 -2.82 -5.64
CA LEU A 21 2.50 -3.08 -5.93
C LEU A 21 2.35 -4.34 -6.79
N HIS A 22 1.38 -5.17 -6.44
CA HIS A 22 0.88 -6.24 -7.29
C HIS A 22 -0.60 -6.04 -7.60
N GLU A 23 -0.97 -6.11 -8.87
CA GLU A 23 -2.36 -6.00 -9.32
C GLU A 23 -2.99 -7.38 -9.47
N VAL A 24 -4.07 -7.63 -8.72
CA VAL A 24 -4.83 -8.88 -8.76
C VAL A 24 -6.04 -8.67 -9.67
N MET A 25 -5.98 -9.24 -10.87
CA MET A 25 -7.03 -9.12 -11.88
C MET A 25 -8.11 -10.22 -11.80
N ALA A 26 -7.82 -11.31 -11.09
CA ALA A 26 -8.80 -12.37 -10.85
C ALA A 26 -10.00 -11.82 -10.07
N GLU A 27 -11.21 -12.31 -10.37
CA GLU A 27 -12.39 -11.95 -9.56
C GLU A 27 -12.21 -12.46 -8.13
N VAL A 28 -12.39 -11.57 -7.15
CA VAL A 28 -12.32 -11.90 -5.72
C VAL A 28 -13.58 -11.47 -4.97
N SER A 29 -13.90 -12.17 -3.90
CA SER A 29 -14.93 -11.80 -2.94
C SER A 29 -14.40 -10.78 -1.92
N SER A 30 -15.22 -9.78 -1.58
CA SER A 30 -14.95 -8.92 -0.44
C SER A 30 -15.21 -9.60 0.90
N ASP A 31 -15.99 -10.69 0.90
CA ASP A 31 -16.27 -11.47 2.10
C ASP A 31 -15.10 -12.40 2.40
N LEU A 32 -14.23 -11.94 3.31
CA LEU A 32 -13.05 -12.61 3.89
C LEU A 32 -11.92 -13.01 2.93
N GLU A 33 -12.16 -13.17 1.63
CA GLU A 33 -11.14 -13.59 0.67
C GLU A 33 -10.03 -12.55 0.49
N ILE A 34 -10.37 -11.27 0.25
CA ILE A 34 -9.39 -10.17 0.20
C ILE A 34 -8.58 -10.12 1.50
N THR A 35 -9.23 -10.29 2.65
CA THR A 35 -8.58 -10.27 3.96
C THR A 35 -7.57 -11.40 4.10
N GLU A 36 -7.93 -12.64 3.75
CA GLU A 36 -7.03 -13.79 3.82
C GLU A 36 -5.82 -13.66 2.86
N ILE A 37 -6.06 -13.18 1.64
CA ILE A 37 -4.96 -12.90 0.68
C ILE A 37 -4.03 -11.82 1.23
N THR A 38 -4.60 -10.74 1.79
CA THR A 38 -3.84 -9.64 2.38
C THR A 38 -3.04 -10.10 3.60
N ASP A 39 -3.64 -10.89 4.50
CA ASP A 39 -3.00 -11.41 5.71
C ASP A 39 -1.76 -12.26 5.36
N ARG A 40 -1.93 -13.22 4.45
CA ARG A 40 -0.83 -14.06 3.99
C ARG A 40 0.29 -13.25 3.34
N THR A 41 -0.08 -12.30 2.49
CA THR A 41 0.89 -11.43 1.80
C THR A 41 1.66 -10.57 2.80
N THR A 42 0.96 -10.00 3.78
CA THR A 42 1.56 -9.16 4.84
C THR A 42 2.56 -9.96 5.66
N LYS A 43 2.17 -11.16 6.10
CA LYS A 43 3.05 -12.07 6.89
C LYS A 43 4.29 -12.54 6.13
N GLN A 44 4.24 -12.52 4.80
CA GLN A 44 5.37 -12.85 3.93
C GLN A 44 6.22 -11.62 3.56
N GLY A 45 5.88 -10.43 4.06
CA GLY A 45 6.55 -9.18 3.66
C GLY A 45 6.29 -8.79 2.21
N GLY A 46 5.18 -9.25 1.64
CA GLY A 46 4.82 -9.04 0.24
C GLY A 46 4.42 -7.60 -0.10
N PRO A 47 4.13 -7.35 -1.39
CA PRO A 47 3.80 -6.02 -1.91
C PRO A 47 2.43 -5.54 -1.45
N ALA A 48 2.14 -4.26 -1.67
CA ALA A 48 0.77 -3.76 -1.68
C ALA A 48 -0.06 -4.50 -2.75
N LEU A 49 -1.36 -4.65 -2.50
CA LEU A 49 -2.26 -5.38 -3.41
C LEU A 49 -3.37 -4.47 -3.90
N LEU A 50 -3.54 -4.39 -5.21
CA LEU A 50 -4.68 -3.71 -5.83
C LEU A 50 -5.59 -4.74 -6.50
N PHE A 51 -6.73 -5.00 -5.89
CA PHE A 51 -7.77 -5.89 -6.42
C PHE A 51 -8.66 -5.10 -7.37
N SER A 52 -8.54 -5.35 -8.67
CA SER A 52 -9.24 -4.59 -9.70
C SER A 52 -10.61 -5.15 -10.05
N ASN A 53 -10.91 -6.40 -9.66
CA ASN A 53 -12.15 -7.09 -9.96
C ASN A 53 -12.76 -7.70 -8.69
N VAL A 54 -13.50 -6.89 -7.93
CA VAL A 54 -14.15 -7.32 -6.69
C VAL A 54 -15.64 -7.55 -6.95
N ARG A 55 -16.12 -8.76 -6.68
CA ARG A 55 -17.50 -9.16 -6.96
C ARG A 55 -18.49 -8.21 -6.28
N GLY A 56 -19.37 -7.60 -7.08
CA GLY A 56 -20.43 -6.71 -6.59
C GLY A 56 -19.96 -5.31 -6.17
N ALA A 57 -18.69 -4.96 -6.37
CA ALA A 57 -18.16 -3.62 -6.11
C ALA A 57 -17.90 -2.87 -7.42
N SER A 58 -18.15 -1.56 -7.42
CA SER A 58 -17.88 -0.67 -8.57
C SER A 58 -16.49 -0.03 -8.51
N MET A 59 -15.75 -0.23 -7.43
CA MET A 59 -14.44 0.37 -7.18
C MET A 59 -13.42 -0.71 -6.79
N PRO A 60 -12.14 -0.53 -7.17
CA PRO A 60 -11.08 -1.44 -6.76
C PRO A 60 -10.78 -1.31 -5.26
N VAL A 61 -10.13 -2.33 -4.70
CA VAL A 61 -9.70 -2.34 -3.30
C VAL A 61 -8.18 -2.38 -3.23
N LEU A 62 -7.57 -1.42 -2.54
CA LEU A 62 -6.14 -1.38 -2.25
C LEU A 62 -5.92 -1.83 -0.81
N THR A 63 -5.01 -2.78 -0.60
CA THR A 63 -4.60 -3.23 0.74
C THR A 63 -3.08 -3.29 0.86
N ASN A 64 -2.59 -3.42 2.10
CA ASN A 64 -1.18 -3.59 2.43
C ASN A 64 -0.26 -2.43 1.96
N GLN A 65 -0.82 -1.29 1.59
CA GLN A 65 -0.11 -0.12 1.06
C GLN A 65 0.88 0.51 2.04
N PHE A 66 0.72 0.21 3.34
CA PHE A 66 1.61 0.68 4.41
C PHE A 66 2.25 -0.48 5.21
N GLY A 67 2.11 -1.73 4.76
CA GLY A 67 2.53 -2.90 5.55
C GLY A 67 4.01 -3.25 5.47
N SER A 68 4.89 -2.28 5.17
CA SER A 68 6.34 -2.42 5.31
C SER A 68 6.99 -1.06 5.56
N ASP A 69 8.17 -1.07 6.19
CA ASP A 69 8.96 0.14 6.43
C ASP A 69 9.26 0.88 5.14
N ARG A 70 9.67 0.16 4.08
CA ARG A 70 9.93 0.76 2.77
C ARG A 70 8.71 1.49 2.20
N ARG A 71 7.51 0.91 2.30
CA ARG A 71 6.29 1.56 1.82
C ARG A 71 5.89 2.76 2.68
N LEU A 72 6.13 2.71 3.99
CA LEU A 72 5.94 3.85 4.88
C LEU A 72 6.93 4.98 4.55
N GLU A 73 8.21 4.67 4.38
CA GLU A 73 9.26 5.61 3.97
C GLU A 73 8.89 6.33 2.66
N MET A 74 8.40 5.58 1.67
CA MET A 74 7.86 6.14 0.43
C MET A 74 6.67 7.06 0.66
N ALA A 75 5.71 6.66 1.52
CA ALA A 75 4.51 7.44 1.81
C ALA A 75 4.84 8.79 2.46
N PHE A 76 5.88 8.84 3.28
CA PHE A 76 6.28 10.03 4.03
C PHE A 76 7.45 10.81 3.42
N GLY A 77 8.04 10.31 2.34
CA GLY A 77 9.16 10.96 1.64
C GLY A 77 10.45 11.04 2.48
N VAL A 78 10.65 10.04 3.35
CA VAL A 78 11.80 9.96 4.28
C VAL A 78 12.74 8.82 3.89
N ALA A 79 13.99 8.91 4.35
CA ALA A 79 14.97 7.84 4.12
C ALA A 79 14.81 6.69 5.12
N LYS A 80 14.35 7.00 6.34
CA LYS A 80 14.00 6.04 7.38
C LYS A 80 12.73 6.47 8.10
N ILE A 81 11.89 5.50 8.47
CA ILE A 81 10.62 5.82 9.12
C ILE A 81 10.80 6.50 10.49
N ASP A 82 11.89 6.18 11.20
CA ASP A 82 12.24 6.79 12.50
C ASP A 82 12.44 8.31 12.41
N ASP A 83 12.79 8.83 11.24
CA ASP A 83 12.97 10.27 11.01
C ASP A 83 11.65 11.06 11.18
N ILE A 84 10.50 10.38 11.19
CA ILE A 84 9.19 11.00 11.39
C ILE A 84 8.94 11.37 12.85
N ALA A 85 9.40 10.56 13.81
CA ALA A 85 9.15 10.81 15.23
C ALA A 85 9.61 12.22 15.64
N GLY A 86 10.80 12.63 15.19
CA GLY A 86 11.34 13.97 15.45
C GLY A 86 10.55 15.13 14.81
N ARG A 87 9.70 14.87 13.82
CA ARG A 87 8.83 15.89 13.21
C ARG A 87 7.54 16.10 14.00
N ILE A 88 7.06 15.06 14.69
CA ILE A 88 5.82 15.11 15.48
C ILE A 88 6.09 15.74 16.85
N GLU A 89 7.26 15.50 17.44
CA GLU A 89 7.65 16.06 18.75
C GLU A 89 7.80 17.60 18.74
N GLY A 90 7.91 18.22 17.56
CA GLY A 90 8.02 19.67 17.38
C GLY A 90 6.71 20.39 17.05
N LEU A 91 5.56 19.70 17.07
CA LEU A 91 4.21 20.27 16.90
C LEU A 91 3.57 20.59 18.25
#